data_AF-A0A1Q9NAP9-F1
#
_entry.id   AF-A0A1Q9NAP9-F1
#
_cell.length_a   1.000
_cell.length_b   1.000
_cell.length_c   1.000
_cell.angle_alpha   90.00
_cell.angle_beta   90.00
_cell.angle_gamma   90.00
#
_symmetry.space_group_name_H-M   'P 1'
#
loop_
_entity.id
_entity.type
_entity.pdbx_description
1 polymer ?
#
loop_
_entity_poly.entity_id
_entity_poly.type
_entity_poly.pdbx_seq_one_letter_code
_entity_poly.pdbx_strand_id
1 'polypeptide(L)'
;MADMKVSTDHISPAGAIAKDSPAAKYLVSQGVGPIDFNTYGARRGNDEVMTRGAFANVKFKNVLAGEKQGWWTKAHLTGDIDTIYDTAMHYQKEGIPAIVLGADSYGRGSSRDWE
;
A
#
# COMPACT_ATOMS: atom_id res chain seq x y z
N MET A 1 -11.48 -3.26 -7.48
CA MET A 1 -12.45 -3.60 -6.43
C MET A 1 -11.68 -4.33 -5.34
N ALA A 2 -11.76 -3.87 -4.10
CA ALA A 2 -11.16 -4.57 -2.98
C ALA A 2 -12.11 -5.67 -2.46
N ASP A 3 -11.57 -6.75 -1.90
CA ASP A 3 -12.33 -7.90 -1.37
C ASP A 3 -13.30 -7.48 -0.23
N MET A 4 -14.32 -8.31 0.07
CA MET A 4 -15.44 -8.04 0.99
C MET A 4 -15.04 -7.79 2.46
N LYS A 5 -13.75 -7.83 2.82
CA LYS A 5 -13.27 -7.73 4.21
C LYS A 5 -12.07 -6.79 4.36
N VAL A 6 -12.09 -5.64 3.70
CA VAL A 6 -11.07 -4.60 3.92
C VAL A 6 -11.30 -3.89 5.26
N SER A 7 -10.25 -3.86 6.08
CA SER A 7 -10.22 -3.15 7.36
C SER A 7 -9.23 -1.99 7.29
N THR A 8 -9.25 -1.10 8.28
CA THR A 8 -8.22 -0.05 8.44
C THR A 8 -6.80 -0.63 8.46
N ASP A 9 -6.60 -1.82 9.01
CA ASP A 9 -5.30 -2.51 8.99
C ASP A 9 -4.87 -2.98 7.58
N HIS A 10 -5.82 -3.23 6.69
CA HIS A 10 -5.52 -3.50 5.28
C HIS A 10 -5.15 -2.21 4.54
N ILE A 11 -5.79 -1.08 4.87
CA ILE A 11 -5.56 0.22 4.23
C ILE A 11 -4.25 0.84 4.72
N SER A 12 -4.07 0.93 6.04
CA SER A 12 -2.87 1.44 6.71
C SER A 12 -2.37 0.39 7.71
N PRO A 13 -1.49 -0.54 7.29
CA PRO A 13 -0.94 -1.56 8.17
C PRO A 13 -0.05 -0.95 9.26
N ALA A 14 -0.03 -1.56 10.43
CA ALA A 14 0.93 -1.22 11.50
C ALA A 14 2.07 -2.24 11.64
N GLY A 15 2.04 -3.33 10.86
CA GLY A 15 2.95 -4.47 10.95
C GLY A 15 4.33 -4.22 10.33
N ALA A 16 5.13 -5.29 10.25
CA ALA A 16 6.47 -5.26 9.68
C ALA A 16 6.48 -4.81 8.21
N ILE A 17 7.49 -4.02 7.84
CA ILE A 17 7.71 -3.61 6.44
C ILE A 17 8.34 -4.77 5.67
N ALA A 18 7.63 -5.26 4.66
CA ALA A 18 8.10 -6.36 3.82
C ALA A 18 9.28 -5.92 2.94
N LYS A 19 10.27 -6.79 2.74
CA LYS A 19 11.56 -6.45 2.11
C LYS A 19 11.47 -6.00 0.65
N ASP A 20 10.44 -6.45 -0.04
CA ASP A 20 10.16 -6.18 -1.45
C ASP A 20 9.10 -5.09 -1.67
N SER A 21 8.60 -4.50 -0.57
CA SER A 21 7.61 -3.42 -0.63
C SER A 21 8.19 -2.09 -1.15
N PRO A 22 7.34 -1.19 -1.67
CA PRO A 22 7.77 0.17 -2.01
C PRO A 22 8.44 0.91 -0.84
N ALA A 23 7.92 0.74 0.37
CA ALA A 23 8.49 1.36 1.57
C ALA A 23 9.90 0.84 1.89
N ALA A 24 10.14 -0.47 1.72
CA ALA A 24 11.48 -1.04 1.87
C ALA A 24 12.46 -0.50 0.83
N LYS A 25 12.06 -0.41 -0.45
CA LYS A 25 12.90 0.19 -1.51
C LYS A 25 13.28 1.63 -1.18
N TYR A 26 12.33 2.41 -0.67
CA TYR A 26 12.58 3.76 -0.21
C TYR A 26 13.58 3.79 0.96
N LEU A 27 13.34 2.99 2.00
CA LEU A 27 14.24 2.91 3.16
C LEU A 27 15.67 2.55 2.76
N VAL A 28 15.85 1.58 1.85
CA VAL A 28 17.17 1.23 1.30
C VAL A 28 17.81 2.42 0.57
N SER A 29 17.04 3.17 -0.23
CA SER A 29 17.54 4.37 -0.90
C SER A 29 17.99 5.46 0.08
N GLN A 30 17.44 5.46 1.30
CA GLN A 30 17.81 6.36 2.39
C GLN A 30 18.92 5.77 3.29
N GLY A 31 19.55 4.66 2.90
CA GLY A 31 20.65 4.03 3.64
C GLY A 31 20.20 3.19 4.84
N VAL A 32 18.91 2.88 4.98
CA VAL A 32 18.39 2.03 6.06
C VAL A 32 18.47 0.56 5.62
N GLY A 33 19.15 -0.26 6.42
CA GLY A 33 19.28 -1.69 6.16
C GLY A 33 18.00 -2.49 6.48
N PRO A 34 17.81 -3.69 5.88
CA PRO A 34 16.61 -4.51 6.12
C PRO A 34 16.33 -4.89 7.57
N ILE A 35 17.38 -4.99 8.42
CA ILE A 35 17.23 -5.28 9.84
C ILE A 35 16.60 -4.09 10.60
N ASP A 36 16.76 -2.89 10.07
CA ASP A 36 16.31 -1.64 10.69
C ASP A 36 15.00 -1.12 10.09
N PHE A 37 14.37 -1.83 9.14
CA PHE A 37 13.11 -1.37 8.54
C PHE A 37 12.02 -1.12 9.59
N ASN A 38 11.98 -1.96 10.63
CA ASN A 38 10.99 -1.89 11.71
C ASN A 38 9.56 -2.09 11.15
N THR A 39 8.55 -1.59 11.87
CA THR A 39 7.15 -1.67 11.47
C THR A 39 6.65 -0.35 10.89
N TYR A 40 5.56 -0.40 10.13
CA TYR A 40 4.86 0.82 9.70
C TYR A 40 4.41 1.66 10.90
N GLY A 41 3.98 1.03 12.00
CA GLY A 41 3.64 1.74 13.23
C GLY A 41 4.81 2.55 13.82
N ALA A 42 6.03 2.00 13.78
CA ALA A 42 7.25 2.69 14.23
C ALA A 42 7.67 3.82 13.29
N ARG A 43 7.19 3.81 12.04
CA ARG A 43 7.51 4.79 10.99
C ARG A 43 6.39 5.81 10.76
N ARG A 44 5.35 5.85 11.60
CA ARG A 44 4.15 6.71 11.44
C ARG A 44 4.43 8.23 11.31
N GLY A 45 5.60 8.69 11.77
CA GLY A 45 6.03 10.09 11.61
C GLY A 45 6.73 10.39 10.28
N ASN A 46 6.85 9.41 9.38
CA ASN A 46 7.53 9.54 8.09
C ASN A 46 6.52 9.29 6.96
N ASP A 47 6.12 10.35 6.29
CA ASP A 47 5.08 10.32 5.26
C ASP A 47 5.50 9.56 4.00
N GLU A 48 6.76 9.67 3.60
CA GLU A 48 7.29 8.91 2.48
C GLU A 48 7.19 7.39 2.71
N VAL A 49 7.45 6.92 3.94
CA VAL A 49 7.29 5.50 4.29
C VAL A 49 5.81 5.11 4.30
N MET A 50 4.97 5.93 4.91
CA MET A 50 3.59 5.55 5.16
C MET A 50 2.71 5.64 3.90
N THR A 51 2.92 6.60 3.01
CA THR A 51 2.26 6.64 1.69
C THR A 51 2.65 5.41 0.86
N ARG A 52 3.90 4.97 0.92
CA ARG A 52 4.37 3.73 0.30
C ARG A 52 3.85 2.46 1.00
N GLY A 53 3.36 2.60 2.23
CA GLY A 53 2.73 1.56 3.03
C GLY A 53 1.23 1.41 2.83
N ALA A 54 0.59 2.31 2.09
CA ALA A 54 -0.83 2.23 1.78
C ALA A 54 -1.15 0.90 1.06
N PHE A 55 -2.12 0.16 1.58
CA PHE A 55 -2.50 -1.17 1.10
C PHE A 55 -1.38 -2.22 1.14
N ALA A 56 -0.30 -1.98 1.90
CA ALA A 56 0.85 -2.89 1.96
C ALA A 56 0.68 -4.04 2.96
N ASN A 57 -0.52 -4.20 3.54
CA ASN A 57 -0.82 -5.37 4.35
C ASN A 57 -0.71 -6.63 3.50
N VAL A 58 0.15 -7.58 3.87
CA VAL A 58 0.39 -8.80 3.08
C VAL A 58 -0.85 -9.68 2.89
N LYS A 59 -1.93 -9.46 3.64
CA LYS A 59 -3.22 -10.15 3.48
C LYS A 59 -4.22 -9.38 2.62
N PHE A 60 -3.91 -8.14 2.25
CA PHE A 60 -4.77 -7.35 1.37
C PHE A 60 -4.85 -8.00 -0.01
N LYS A 61 -6.06 -8.07 -0.56
CA LYS A 61 -6.35 -8.67 -1.86
C LYS A 61 -7.05 -7.64 -2.73
N ASN A 62 -6.44 -7.35 -3.86
CA ASN A 62 -7.01 -6.51 -4.89
C ASN A 62 -7.47 -7.40 -6.04
N VAL A 63 -8.77 -7.36 -6.36
CA VAL A 63 -9.35 -8.17 -7.45
C VAL A 63 -8.68 -7.88 -8.79
N LEU A 64 -8.15 -6.67 -8.98
CA LEU A 64 -7.44 -6.29 -10.21
C LEU A 64 -6.06 -6.97 -10.34
N ALA A 65 -5.47 -7.45 -9.25
CA ALA A 65 -4.13 -8.04 -9.22
C ALA A 65 -4.13 -9.58 -9.24
N GLY A 66 -5.28 -10.21 -9.50
CA GLY A 66 -5.41 -11.67 -9.51
C GLY A 66 -5.10 -12.27 -8.14
N GLU A 67 -4.16 -13.23 -8.10
CA GLU A 67 -3.80 -13.95 -6.87
C GLU A 67 -2.78 -13.22 -5.99
N LYS A 68 -2.19 -12.12 -6.48
CA LYS A 68 -1.19 -11.37 -5.71
C LYS A 68 -1.83 -10.71 -4.49
N GLN A 69 -1.06 -10.70 -3.40
CA GLN A 69 -1.47 -10.11 -2.12
C GLN A 69 -0.54 -8.98 -1.71
N GLY A 70 -1.06 -8.04 -0.92
CA GLY A 70 -0.35 -6.83 -0.55
C GLY A 70 -0.53 -5.72 -1.58
N TRP A 71 0.51 -4.91 -1.74
CA TRP A 71 0.52 -3.63 -2.44
C TRP A 71 0.36 -3.72 -3.97
N TRP A 72 -0.24 -4.76 -4.54
CA TRP A 72 -0.34 -4.96 -6.00
C TRP A 72 -1.67 -4.45 -6.58
N THR A 73 -1.60 -3.94 -7.81
CA THR A 73 -2.75 -3.55 -8.62
C THR A 73 -2.46 -3.75 -10.11
N LYS A 74 -3.50 -3.61 -10.94
CA LYS A 74 -3.33 -3.47 -12.38
C LYS A 74 -3.14 -1.99 -12.72
N ALA A 75 -2.04 -1.64 -13.36
CA ALA A 75 -1.82 -0.32 -13.93
C ALA A 75 -2.56 -0.24 -15.27
N HIS A 76 -3.70 0.46 -15.33
CA HIS A 76 -4.53 0.44 -16.54
C HIS A 76 -3.90 1.17 -17.74
N LEU A 77 -2.97 2.10 -17.50
CA LEU A 77 -2.26 2.81 -18.58
C LEU A 77 -1.28 1.92 -19.34
N THR A 78 -0.64 0.97 -18.66
CA THR A 78 0.34 0.05 -19.29
C THR A 78 -0.25 -1.34 -19.54
N GLY A 79 -1.26 -1.73 -18.77
CA GLY A 79 -1.84 -3.07 -18.77
C GLY A 79 -1.15 -4.05 -17.81
N ASP A 80 -0.03 -3.65 -17.21
CA ASP A 80 0.80 -4.50 -16.34
C ASP A 80 0.27 -4.58 -14.91
N ILE A 81 0.77 -5.59 -14.17
CA ILE A 81 0.63 -5.65 -12.73
C ILE A 81 1.79 -4.91 -12.08
N ASP A 82 1.48 -3.93 -11.25
CA ASP A 82 2.46 -3.06 -10.61
C ASP A 82 2.05 -2.77 -9.15
N THR A 83 2.91 -2.06 -8.41
CA THR A 83 2.59 -1.63 -7.05
C THR A 83 1.56 -0.50 -7.06
N ILE A 84 0.71 -0.45 -6.03
CA ILE A 84 -0.30 0.60 -5.85
C ILE A 84 0.38 1.96 -5.76
N TYR A 85 1.50 2.06 -5.04
CA TYR A 85 2.26 3.29 -4.92
C TYR A 85 2.78 3.76 -6.29
N ASP A 86 3.48 2.90 -7.03
CA ASP A 86 4.06 3.29 -8.33
C ASP A 86 2.97 3.64 -9.35
N THR A 87 1.87 2.88 -9.37
CA THR A 87 0.69 3.17 -10.20
C THR A 87 0.05 4.52 -9.84
N ALA A 88 -0.10 4.82 -8.54
CA ALA A 88 -0.67 6.08 -8.07
C ALA A 88 0.23 7.27 -8.41
N MET A 89 1.54 7.13 -8.28
CA MET A 89 2.51 8.17 -8.68
C MET A 89 2.47 8.43 -10.19
N HIS A 90 2.32 7.38 -11.01
CA HIS A 90 2.15 7.53 -12.45
C HIS A 90 0.86 8.30 -12.77
N TYR A 91 -0.27 7.94 -12.16
CA TYR A 91 -1.53 8.65 -12.35
C TYR A 91 -1.44 10.12 -11.92
N GLN A 92 -0.82 10.39 -10.78
CA GLN A 92 -0.60 11.76 -10.30
C GLN A 92 0.23 12.57 -11.30
N LYS A 93 1.30 11.99 -11.84
CA LYS A 93 2.15 12.64 -12.84
C LYS A 93 1.38 12.99 -14.13
N GLU A 94 0.50 12.11 -14.59
CA GLU A 94 -0.33 12.32 -15.77
C GLU A 94 -1.58 13.18 -15.49
N GLY A 95 -1.77 13.64 -14.25
CA GLY A 95 -2.94 14.43 -13.85
C GLY A 95 -4.25 13.63 -13.89
N ILE A 96 -4.18 12.31 -13.79
CA ILE A 96 -5.34 11.41 -13.86
C ILE A 96 -5.86 11.16 -12.44
N PRO A 97 -7.13 11.50 -12.13
CA PRO A 97 -7.69 11.22 -10.83
C PRO A 97 -7.87 9.71 -10.61
N ALA A 98 -7.67 9.27 -9.37
CA ALA A 98 -7.85 7.88 -8.95
C ALA A 98 -8.94 7.77 -7.89
N ILE A 99 -9.67 6.65 -7.89
CA ILE A 99 -10.64 6.29 -6.87
C ILE A 99 -10.41 4.86 -6.41
N VAL A 100 -10.81 4.54 -5.17
CA VAL A 100 -10.84 3.18 -4.65
C VAL A 100 -12.30 2.70 -4.60
N LEU A 101 -12.57 1.56 -5.21
CA LEU A 101 -13.87 0.87 -5.09
C LEU A 101 -13.77 -0.19 -3.99
N GLY A 102 -14.33 0.11 -2.83
CA GLY A 102 -14.50 -0.80 -1.70
C GLY A 102 -15.84 -1.53 -1.75
N ALA A 103 -15.88 -2.72 -1.15
CA ALA A 103 -17.12 -3.45 -0.89
C ALA A 103 -17.82 -2.93 0.38
N ASP A 104 -18.89 -3.61 0.80
CA ASP A 104 -19.55 -3.32 2.06
C ASP A 104 -18.57 -3.34 3.25
N SER A 105 -18.82 -2.46 4.23
CA SER A 105 -17.99 -2.34 5.44
C SER A 105 -16.50 -2.05 5.16
N TYR A 106 -16.18 -1.39 4.04
CA TYR A 106 -14.83 -0.90 3.74
C TYR A 106 -14.32 0.02 4.86
N GLY A 107 -13.11 -0.26 5.35
CA GLY A 107 -12.52 0.54 6.43
C GLY A 107 -13.01 0.17 7.83
N ARG A 108 -13.59 -1.04 8.02
CA ARG A 108 -13.94 -1.50 9.37
C ARG A 108 -12.71 -1.66 10.27
N GLY A 109 -12.89 -1.52 11.59
CA GLY A 109 -11.85 -1.78 12.58
C GLY A 109 -11.50 -0.56 13.42
N SER A 110 -10.40 -0.65 14.16
CA SER A 110 -9.89 0.48 14.97
C SER A 110 -9.44 1.62 14.07
N SER A 111 -9.59 2.86 14.54
CA SER A 111 -8.97 4.02 13.90
C SER A 111 -7.45 3.79 13.74
N ARG A 112 -6.90 4.31 12.65
CA ARG A 112 -5.46 4.35 12.41
C ARG A 112 -5.08 5.81 12.18
N ASP A 113 -3.96 6.23 12.76
CA ASP A 113 -3.51 7.63 12.79
C ASP A 113 -3.07 8.17 11.41
N TRP A 114 -3.23 7.39 10.35
CA TRP A 114 -2.76 7.67 8.99
C TRP A 114 -3.94 7.52 8.02
N GLU A 115 -4.77 8.56 8.01
CA GLU A 115 -5.78 8.85 6.98
C GLU A 115 -5.58 10.29 6.48
#